data_AF-A0AAQ6INV4-F1
#
_entry.id   AF-A0AAQ6INV4-F1
#
_cell.length_a   1.000
_cell.length_b   1.000
_cell.length_c   1.000
_cell.angle_alpha   90.00
_cell.angle_beta   90.00
_cell.angle_gamma   90.00
#
_symmetry.space_group_name_H-M   'P 1'
#
loop_
_entity.id
_entity.type
_entity.pdbx_description
1 polymer ?
#
loop_
_entity_poly.entity_id
_entity_poly.type
_entity_poly.pdbx_seq_one_letter_code
_entity_poly.pdbx_strand_id
1 'polypeptide(L)'
;MSQRDVIDFPVLERELQAALESERRYVRENDAKLRAVSQRVGSYNEFRDLVLACHLKPLEKKDKEGSPRKQPWNPVAPSNIQRKTLSLFNGIGCYLESGVHCYFQQFLNAVWCKLNSV
;
A
#
# COMPACT_ATOMS: atom_id res chain seq x y z
N MET A 1 -31.18 39.97 40.43
CA MET A 1 -30.78 39.44 39.10
C MET A 1 -31.23 37.99 39.04
N SER A 2 -31.83 37.56 37.94
CA SER A 2 -32.46 36.24 37.81
C SER A 2 -31.38 35.14 37.86
N GLN A 3 -31.67 33.99 38.47
CA GLN A 3 -30.78 32.83 38.62
C GLN A 3 -30.31 32.18 37.29
N ARG A 4 -30.57 32.84 36.15
CA ARG A 4 -30.17 32.43 34.80
C ARG A 4 -28.79 32.98 34.37
N ASP A 5 -28.15 33.78 35.22
CA ASP A 5 -26.88 34.45 34.89
C ASP A 5 -25.65 33.73 35.48
N VAL A 6 -25.83 32.57 36.13
CA VAL A 6 -24.72 31.76 36.62
C VAL A 6 -24.23 30.86 35.47
N ILE A 7 -23.16 31.29 34.81
CA ILE A 7 -22.53 30.57 33.71
C ILE A 7 -21.80 29.34 34.26
N ASP A 8 -22.16 28.17 33.73
CA ASP A 8 -21.52 26.91 34.10
C ASP A 8 -20.29 26.68 33.21
N PHE A 9 -19.13 27.16 33.68
CA PHE A 9 -17.84 27.04 32.98
C PHE A 9 -17.46 25.63 32.51
N PRO A 10 -17.66 24.54 33.29
CA PRO A 10 -17.31 23.19 32.83
C PRO A 10 -18.14 22.73 31.63
N VAL A 11 -19.41 23.13 31.54
CA VAL A 11 -20.27 22.82 30.39
C VAL A 11 -19.75 23.54 29.15
N LEU A 12 -19.42 24.82 29.30
CA LEU A 12 -18.89 25.65 28.21
C LEU A 12 -17.54 25.13 27.69
N GLU A 13 -16.65 24.68 28.57
CA GLU A 13 -15.37 24.10 28.17
C GLU A 13 -15.56 22.81 27.36
N ARG A 14 -16.49 21.95 27.76
CA ARG A 14 -16.81 20.73 27.01
C ARG A 14 -17.38 21.03 25.63
N GLU A 15 -18.26 22.02 25.53
CA GLU A 15 -18.82 22.48 24.24
C GLU A 15 -17.72 23.03 23.32
N LEU A 16 -16.80 23.82 23.87
CA LEU A 16 -15.65 24.33 23.13
C LEU A 16 -14.75 23.20 22.64
N GLN A 17 -14.42 22.23 23.50
CA GLN A 17 -13.60 21.08 23.10
C GLN A 17 -14.26 20.29 21.97
N ALA A 18 -15.56 20.02 22.06
CA ALA A 18 -16.31 19.34 21.00
C ALA A 18 -16.31 20.14 19.68
N ALA A 19 -16.47 21.46 19.75
CA ALA A 19 -16.40 22.33 18.59
C ALA A 19 -15.01 22.28 17.92
N LEU A 20 -13.94 22.38 18.71
CA LEU A 20 -12.55 22.29 18.22
C LEU A 20 -12.25 20.93 17.58
N GLU A 21 -12.72 19.84 18.17
CA GLU A 21 -12.55 18.50 17.61
C GLU A 21 -13.29 18.34 16.27
N SER A 22 -14.50 18.89 16.18
CA SER A 22 -15.29 18.89 14.95
C SER A 22 -14.59 19.67 13.84
N GLU A 23 -14.00 20.83 14.17
CA GLU A 23 -13.26 21.66 13.21
C GLU A 23 -11.99 20.95 12.74
N ARG A 24 -11.22 20.36 13.67
CA ARG A 24 -10.04 19.54 13.34
C ARG A 24 -10.37 18.37 12.42
N ARG A 25 -11.55 17.77 12.58
CA ARG A 25 -12.03 16.71 11.70
C ARG A 25 -12.39 17.27 10.32
N TYR A 26 -13.15 18.36 10.29
CA TYR A 26 -13.54 19.04 9.05
C TYR A 26 -12.33 19.44 8.19
N VAL A 27 -11.30 20.01 8.81
CA VAL A 27 -10.06 20.41 8.13
C VAL A 27 -9.38 19.21 7.47
N ARG A 28 -9.26 18.08 8.18
CA ARG A 28 -8.65 16.84 7.65
C ARG A 28 -9.44 16.25 6.49
N GLU A 29 -10.77 16.22 6.61
CA GLU A 29 -11.65 15.74 5.54
C GLU A 29 -11.57 16.65 4.30
N ASN A 30 -11.56 17.96 4.48
CA ASN A 30 -11.47 18.91 3.38
C ASN A 30 -10.12 18.82 2.65
N ASP A 31 -9.03 18.71 3.40
CA ASP A 31 -7.69 18.48 2.85
C ASP A 31 -7.64 17.16 2.05
N ALA A 32 -8.25 16.08 2.55
CA ALA A 32 -8.38 14.84 1.78
C ALA A 32 -9.21 15.01 0.49
N LYS A 33 -10.31 15.77 0.53
CA LYS A 33 -11.11 16.10 -0.67
C LYS A 33 -10.27 16.84 -1.70
N LEU A 34 -9.54 17.87 -1.27
CA LEU A 34 -8.67 18.65 -2.15
C LEU A 34 -7.55 17.79 -2.76
N ARG A 35 -6.92 16.93 -1.96
CA ARG A 35 -5.93 15.96 -2.45
C ARG A 35 -6.51 15.00 -3.49
N ALA A 36 -7.67 14.40 -3.22
CA ALA A 36 -8.31 13.47 -4.14
C ALA A 36 -8.65 14.15 -5.48
N VAL A 37 -9.19 15.38 -5.44
CA VAL A 37 -9.45 16.18 -6.64
C VAL A 37 -8.15 16.48 -7.40
N SER A 38 -7.08 16.81 -6.67
CA SER A 38 -5.76 17.10 -7.27
C SER A 38 -5.14 15.87 -7.94
N GLN A 39 -5.37 14.68 -7.37
CA GLN A 39 -4.95 13.39 -7.93
C GLN A 39 -5.81 12.91 -9.10
N ARG A 40 -6.93 13.60 -9.41
CA ARG A 40 -7.83 13.27 -10.54
C ARG A 40 -8.36 11.82 -10.47
N VAL A 41 -8.84 11.37 -9.31
CA VAL A 41 -9.45 10.04 -9.16
C VAL A 41 -10.59 9.82 -10.16
N GLY A 42 -10.62 8.62 -10.76
CA GLY A 42 -11.48 8.29 -11.90
C GLY A 42 -12.92 7.94 -11.52
N SER A 43 -13.15 7.50 -10.29
CA SER A 43 -14.48 7.15 -9.80
C SER A 43 -14.84 7.82 -8.46
N TYR A 44 -16.13 7.99 -8.21
CA TYR A 44 -16.63 8.50 -6.93
C TYR A 44 -16.32 7.57 -5.76
N ASN A 45 -16.30 6.25 -5.99
CA ASN A 45 -15.99 5.29 -4.93
C ASN A 45 -14.55 5.45 -4.44
N GLU A 46 -13.60 5.61 -5.35
CA GLU A 46 -12.20 5.91 -4.98
C GLU A 46 -12.08 7.24 -4.24
N PHE A 47 -12.80 8.28 -4.70
CA PHE A 47 -12.85 9.56 -3.99
C PHE A 47 -13.38 9.39 -2.56
N ARG A 48 -14.48 8.65 -2.39
CA ARG A 48 -15.09 8.38 -1.09
C ARG A 48 -14.12 7.65 -0.17
N ASP A 49 -13.45 6.62 -0.67
CA ASP A 49 -12.50 5.82 0.11
C ASP A 49 -11.31 6.66 0.58
N LEU A 50 -10.78 7.54 -0.28
CA LEU A 50 -9.71 8.47 0.11
C LEU A 50 -10.13 9.45 1.21
N VAL A 51 -11.36 9.99 1.13
CA VAL A 51 -11.88 10.92 2.14
C VAL A 51 -12.15 10.19 3.45
N LEU A 52 -12.70 8.97 3.42
CA LEU A 52 -12.92 8.16 4.62
C LEU A 52 -11.59 7.78 5.30
N ALA A 53 -10.55 7.52 4.52
CA ALA A 53 -9.21 7.21 5.00
C ALA A 53 -8.41 8.42 5.53
N CYS A 54 -8.98 9.64 5.58
CA CYS A 54 -8.24 10.86 5.95
C CYS A 54 -7.68 10.86 7.39
N HIS A 55 -8.21 10.02 8.26
CA HIS A 55 -7.80 9.91 9.66
C HIS A 55 -6.58 9.00 9.85
N LEU A 56 -6.17 8.26 8.81
CA LEU A 56 -5.01 7.39 8.85
C LEU A 56 -3.71 8.20 8.86
N LYS A 57 -2.77 7.80 9.72
CA LYS A 57 -1.42 8.37 9.74
C LYS A 57 -0.53 7.64 8.73
N PRO A 58 0.38 8.33 8.04
CA PRO A 58 1.42 7.68 7.25
C PRO A 58 2.22 6.71 8.11
N LEU A 59 2.51 5.52 7.58
CA LEU A 59 3.33 4.53 8.28
C LEU A 59 4.74 5.06 8.52
N GLU A 60 5.16 5.07 9.77
CA GLU A 60 6.51 5.44 10.15
C GLU A 60 7.50 4.30 9.83
N LYS A 61 8.80 4.59 9.80
CA LYS A 61 9.83 3.57 9.56
C LYS A 61 9.82 2.47 10.63
N LYS A 62 9.50 2.85 11.86
CA LYS A 62 9.38 1.94 13.02
C LYS A 62 8.21 0.97 12.85
N ASP A 63 7.12 1.40 12.21
CA ASP A 63 5.96 0.55 11.93
C ASP A 63 6.28 -0.54 10.90
N LYS A 64 7.33 -0.34 10.07
CA LYS A 64 7.76 -1.29 9.03
C LYS A 64 8.65 -2.41 9.57
N GLU A 65 9.17 -2.30 10.79
CA GLU A 65 10.18 -3.20 11.36
C GLU A 65 9.61 -4.34 12.20
N GLY A 66 8.28 -4.52 12.25
CA GLY A 66 7.61 -5.46 13.15
C GLY A 66 7.74 -6.96 12.84
N SER A 67 8.36 -7.36 11.72
CA SER A 67 8.63 -8.78 11.47
C SER A 67 9.87 -8.95 10.61
N PRO A 68 10.81 -9.85 10.96
CA PRO A 68 11.84 -10.30 10.02
C PRO A 68 11.13 -10.74 8.75
N ARG A 69 11.45 -10.12 7.61
CA ARG A 69 11.00 -10.63 6.31
C ARG A 69 11.70 -11.97 6.11
N LYS A 70 11.02 -13.05 6.49
CA LYS A 70 11.56 -14.42 6.39
C LYS A 70 11.86 -14.83 4.94
N GLN A 71 11.33 -14.10 3.95
CA GLN A 71 11.45 -14.41 2.54
C GLN A 71 11.88 -13.17 1.75
N PRO A 72 12.92 -13.27 0.91
CA PRO A 72 13.23 -12.26 -0.09
C PRO A 72 12.01 -12.04 -0.98
N TRP A 73 11.68 -10.78 -1.27
CA TRP A 73 10.58 -10.40 -2.18
C TRP A 73 10.74 -10.97 -3.59
N ASN A 74 11.95 -11.42 -3.94
CA ASN A 74 12.21 -12.18 -5.15
C ASN A 74 13.26 -13.27 -4.86
N PRO A 75 12.87 -14.54 -4.64
CA PRO A 75 13.82 -15.63 -4.60
C PRO A 75 14.38 -15.83 -6.00
N VAL A 76 15.60 -15.36 -6.25
CA VAL A 76 16.34 -15.74 -7.46
C VAL A 76 16.51 -17.26 -7.43
N ALA A 77 15.97 -17.95 -8.44
CA ALA A 77 16.17 -19.38 -8.60
C ALA A 77 17.69 -19.63 -8.66
N PRO A 78 18.24 -20.59 -7.89
CA PRO A 78 19.64 -20.93 -8.02
C PRO A 78 19.89 -21.34 -9.48
N SER A 79 20.76 -20.60 -10.17
CA SER A 79 21.22 -21.01 -11.49
C SER A 79 21.85 -22.39 -11.33
N ASN A 80 21.30 -23.36 -12.05
CA ASN A 80 21.65 -24.76 -11.94
C ASN A 80 23.04 -24.99 -12.58
N ILE A 81 24.11 -24.53 -11.92
CA ILE A 81 25.48 -24.92 -12.24
C ILE A 81 25.70 -26.24 -11.52
N GLN A 82 25.34 -27.32 -12.19
CA GLN A 82 25.51 -28.68 -11.67
C GLN A 82 27.00 -29.01 -11.50
N ARG A 83 27.48 -28.96 -10.25
CA ARG A 83 28.60 -29.79 -9.82
C ARG A 83 28.09 -31.20 -9.55
N LYS A 84 28.43 -32.08 -10.49
CA LYS A 84 28.68 -33.53 -10.39
C LYS A 84 27.93 -34.32 -9.30
N THR A 85 27.02 -35.16 -9.81
CA THR A 85 26.95 -36.61 -9.57
C THR A 85 27.23 -37.11 -8.15
N LEU A 86 26.16 -37.49 -7.44
CA LEU A 86 26.12 -38.80 -6.81
C LEU A 86 24.69 -39.33 -6.78
N SER A 87 24.61 -40.55 -7.25
CA SER A 87 23.48 -41.36 -7.62
C SER A 87 22.59 -41.80 -6.46
N LEU A 88 21.35 -42.16 -6.84
CA LEU A 88 20.36 -43.00 -6.14
C LEU A 88 19.29 -42.24 -5.36
N PHE A 89 18.25 -41.82 -6.07
CA PHE A 89 16.88 -42.18 -5.69
C PHE A 89 16.04 -42.34 -6.96
N ASN A 90 15.53 -43.54 -7.15
CA ASN A 90 14.77 -43.97 -8.31
C ASN A 90 13.43 -43.23 -8.41
N GLY A 91 13.14 -42.75 -9.62
CA GLY A 91 11.83 -42.81 -10.27
C GLY A 91 10.61 -42.31 -9.51
N ILE A 92 10.15 -41.11 -9.88
CA ILE A 92 8.86 -40.89 -10.55
C ILE A 92 9.06 -39.63 -11.40
N GLY A 93 8.98 -39.78 -12.72
CA GLY A 93 8.96 -38.67 -13.65
C GLY A 93 7.63 -37.96 -13.60
N CYS A 94 7.65 -36.63 -13.53
CA CYS A 94 6.52 -35.80 -13.95
C CYS A 94 6.98 -34.99 -15.17
N TYR A 95 6.37 -35.36 -16.29
CA TYR A 95 6.53 -34.79 -17.61
C TYR A 95 6.09 -33.31 -17.65
N LEU A 96 6.94 -32.51 -18.29
CA LEU A 96 6.60 -31.62 -19.40
C LEU A 96 5.33 -30.75 -19.26
N GLU A 97 5.50 -29.50 -18.82
CA GLU A 97 4.64 -28.38 -19.27
C GLU A 97 5.34 -27.02 -19.10
N SER A 98 6.48 -26.86 -19.77
CA SER A 98 7.22 -25.59 -19.86
C SER A 98 7.39 -25.19 -21.33
N GLY A 99 6.26 -24.90 -21.99
CA GLY A 99 6.23 -24.42 -23.38
C GLY A 99 5.88 -22.94 -23.55
N VAL A 100 5.06 -22.36 -22.68
CA VAL A 100 4.43 -21.03 -22.95
C VAL A 100 5.16 -19.83 -22.35
N HIS A 101 5.99 -20.02 -21.32
CA HIS A 101 6.64 -18.89 -20.65
C HIS A 101 7.97 -18.44 -21.28
N CYS A 102 8.56 -19.28 -22.15
CA CYS A 102 9.85 -18.95 -22.79
C CYS A 102 9.70 -17.95 -23.94
N TYR A 103 8.55 -17.95 -24.64
CA TYR A 103 8.31 -17.08 -25.79
C TYR A 103 8.04 -15.63 -25.39
N PHE A 104 7.34 -15.39 -24.27
CA PHE A 104 7.01 -14.03 -23.85
C PHE A 104 8.23 -13.25 -23.38
N GLN A 105 9.18 -13.93 -22.72
CA GLN A 105 10.43 -13.31 -22.27
C GLN A 105 11.36 -12.96 -23.44
N GLN A 106 11.36 -13.75 -24.51
CA GLN A 106 12.12 -13.44 -25.73
C GLN A 106 11.56 -12.20 -26.45
N PHE A 107 10.24 -12.02 -26.46
CA PHE A 107 9.59 -10.88 -27.11
C PHE A 107 9.90 -9.55 -26.39
N LEU A 108 9.82 -9.54 -25.06
CA LEU A 108 10.15 -8.34 -24.27
C LEU A 108 11.63 -7.98 -24.35
N ASN A 109 12.53 -8.96 -24.36
CA ASN A 109 13.96 -8.72 -24.55
C ASN A 109 14.29 -8.20 -25.96
N ALA A 110 13.60 -8.68 -27.01
CA ALA A 110 13.78 -8.18 -28.37
C ALA A 110 13.29 -6.73 -28.53
N VAL A 111 12.17 -6.37 -27.90
CA VAL A 111 11.63 -5.00 -27.92
C VAL A 111 12.53 -4.05 -27.11
N TRP A 112 13.05 -4.48 -25.96
CA TRP A 112 13.96 -3.69 -25.14
C TRP A 112 15.31 -3.43 -25.84
N CYS A 113 15.88 -4.42 -26.54
CA CYS A 113 17.10 -4.24 -27.34
C CYS A 113 16.89 -3.33 -28.57
N LYS A 114 15.69 -3.26 -29.14
CA LYS A 114 15.40 -2.37 -30.29
C LYS A 114 15.21 -0.91 -29.89
N LEU A 115 14.74 -0.65 -28.67
CA LEU A 115 14.46 0.69 -28.15
C LEU A 115 15.67 1.39 -27.50
N ASN A 116 16.67 0.63 -27.03
CA ASN A 116 17.87 1.17 -26.36
C ASN A 116 19.15 1.00 -27.19
N SER A 117 19.04 0.86 -28.52
CA SER A 117 20.18 0.77 -29.44
C SER A 117 20.34 2.05 -30.29
N VAL A 118 20.21 3.22 -29.65
CA VAL A 118 20.72 4.54 -30.10
C VAL A 118 21.30 5.24 -28.90
#